data_AF-A0A1I1XLG7-F1
#
_entry.id   AF-A0A1I1XLG7-F1
#
_cell.length_a   1.000
_cell.length_b   1.000
_cell.length_c   1.000
_cell.angle_alpha   90.00
_cell.angle_beta   90.00
_cell.angle_gamma   90.00
#
_symmetry.space_group_name_H-M   'P 1'
#
loop_
_entity.id
_entity.type
_entity.pdbx_description
1 polymer ?
#
loop_
_entity_poly.entity_id
_entity_poly.type
_entity_poly.pdbx_seq_one_letter_code
_entity_poly.pdbx_strand_id
1 'polypeptide(L)'
;MALMDFIKKQFIDIIQWTEESDGTLAWRFPMRDLEIQNGGTLVVRESQMAVFVNEGTVADVFGPGTHKLTTQTLPVLTYLKNWDKLFESPFKSDVYFFSTRQQVDQKWGTPQPITIRDKDFGAVRLRAFGNYAYRVADPKLFHTEISGTRAAYTVSELDGQLRGLVLQNISNAIASSGLPFLDLAANQVMFADALAKELQPAFAKIGLQLETMTVQNLSLPEELQKILDQKIGMGMVGNDMGKFMQYQTAQSIPKFAEGSGNGGGGIAGDAMGLGAGVALGQVLAQNLQQGLQGGGGGAAQPAVPASAPVAGVRPEDVMATLEKLGDLKAKGILTQEEFDAKKAELLKKLV
;
A
#
# COMPACT_ATOMS: atom_id res chain seq x y z
N MET A 1 -40.06 24.75 52.78
CA MET A 1 -38.93 24.32 51.92
C MET A 1 -39.05 22.83 51.62
N ALA A 2 -40.01 22.46 50.77
CA ALA A 2 -40.22 21.06 50.33
C ALA A 2 -40.98 21.04 48.99
N LEU A 3 -41.82 22.04 48.74
CA LEU A 3 -42.55 22.17 47.47
C LEU A 3 -41.66 22.66 46.30
N MET A 4 -40.63 23.47 46.57
CA MET A 4 -39.71 23.96 45.52
C MET A 4 -38.69 22.91 45.05
N ASP A 5 -38.34 21.92 45.88
CA ASP A 5 -37.50 20.80 45.48
C ASP A 5 -38.28 19.74 44.69
N PHE A 6 -39.60 19.67 44.87
CA PHE A 6 -40.48 18.82 44.08
C PHE A 6 -40.72 19.39 42.67
N ILE A 7 -40.81 20.72 42.53
CA ILE A 7 -41.03 21.39 41.23
C ILE A 7 -39.74 21.44 40.38
N LYS A 8 -38.54 21.37 40.99
CA LYS A 8 -37.27 21.22 40.26
C LYS A 8 -36.95 19.78 39.82
N LYS A 9 -37.72 18.77 40.23
CA LYS A 9 -37.54 17.36 39.83
C LYS A 9 -38.25 16.99 38.52
N GLN A 10 -38.91 17.94 37.86
CA GLN A 10 -39.59 17.79 36.57
C GLN A 10 -38.80 18.46 35.44
N PHE A 11 -37.47 18.54 35.53
CA PHE A 11 -36.68 18.83 34.34
C PHE A 11 -36.70 17.56 33.49
N ILE A 12 -37.58 17.55 32.49
CA ILE A 12 -37.39 16.72 31.31
C ILE A 12 -35.99 17.06 30.81
N ASP A 13 -35.03 16.17 31.07
CA ASP A 13 -33.66 16.35 30.60
C ASP A 13 -33.71 16.34 29.07
N ILE A 14 -33.41 17.49 28.48
CA ILE A 14 -33.22 17.63 27.04
C ILE A 14 -31.81 17.12 26.75
N ILE A 15 -31.73 15.89 26.27
CA ILE A 15 -30.49 15.24 25.89
C ILE A 15 -30.20 15.68 24.45
N GLN A 16 -29.18 16.51 24.29
CA GLN A 16 -28.78 17.02 22.99
C GLN A 16 -27.28 17.21 22.93
N TRP A 17 -26.74 17.17 21.72
CA TRP A 17 -25.35 17.49 21.45
C TRP A 17 -25.24 18.54 20.34
N THR A 18 -24.36 19.50 20.54
CA THR A 18 -23.95 20.43 19.49
C THR A 18 -22.44 20.31 19.41
N GLU A 19 -21.92 20.03 18.21
CA GLU A 19 -20.48 19.88 18.00
C GLU A 19 -19.78 21.19 18.42
N GLU A 20 -18.90 21.11 19.43
CA GLU A 20 -18.11 22.25 19.91
C GLU A 20 -16.78 22.38 19.16
N SER A 21 -16.26 21.26 18.64
CA SER A 21 -14.98 21.17 17.95
C SER A 21 -15.08 20.32 16.69
N ASP A 22 -14.30 20.67 15.68
CA ASP A 22 -14.18 19.84 14.49
C ASP A 22 -13.51 18.50 14.79
N GLY A 23 -13.95 17.46 14.07
CA GLY A 23 -13.33 16.13 14.13
C GLY A 23 -13.78 15.24 15.29
N THR A 24 -14.83 15.59 16.04
CA THR A 24 -15.46 14.65 16.98
C THR A 24 -16.33 13.66 16.21
N LEU A 25 -15.99 12.37 16.27
CA LEU A 25 -16.74 11.29 15.62
C LEU A 25 -17.82 10.73 16.53
N ALA A 26 -17.51 10.54 17.81
CA ALA A 26 -18.43 10.07 18.83
C ALA A 26 -18.26 10.89 20.11
N TRP A 27 -19.37 11.15 20.80
CA TRP A 27 -19.38 11.87 22.07
C TRP A 27 -20.45 11.33 23.00
N ARG A 28 -20.09 11.04 24.25
CA ARG A 28 -21.01 10.57 25.28
C ARG A 28 -21.62 11.75 26.01
N PHE A 29 -22.94 11.79 26.08
CA PHE A 29 -23.66 12.80 26.85
C PHE A 29 -23.35 12.63 28.35
N PRO A 30 -22.84 13.67 29.04
CA PRO A 30 -22.47 13.56 30.45
C PRO A 30 -23.73 13.54 31.31
N MET A 31 -23.99 12.41 31.95
CA MET A 31 -25.10 12.23 32.88
C MET A 31 -24.57 11.97 34.28
N ARG A 32 -25.25 12.54 35.28
CA ARG A 32 -24.95 12.28 36.67
C ARG A 32 -25.38 10.85 36.98
N ASP A 33 -24.46 10.05 37.52
CA ASP A 33 -24.65 8.64 37.89
C ASP A 33 -25.02 7.68 36.71
N LEU A 34 -24.97 8.16 35.47
CA LEU A 34 -25.38 7.46 34.25
C LEU A 34 -26.86 7.05 34.27
N GLU A 35 -27.73 7.86 34.86
CA GLU A 35 -29.15 7.56 34.99
C GLU A 35 -29.97 8.50 34.11
N ILE A 36 -30.83 7.94 33.25
CA ILE A 36 -31.78 8.73 32.47
C ILE A 36 -33.13 8.71 33.17
N GLN A 37 -33.63 9.88 33.52
CA GLN A 37 -34.98 10.01 34.06
C GLN A 37 -36.00 9.60 32.99
N ASN A 38 -36.95 8.75 33.37
CA ASN A 38 -38.00 8.29 32.46
C ASN A 38 -38.79 9.48 31.91
N GLY A 39 -38.94 9.57 30.58
CA GLY A 39 -39.58 10.71 29.92
C GLY A 39 -38.63 11.81 29.45
N GLY A 40 -37.31 11.61 29.54
CA GLY A 40 -36.31 12.48 28.90
C GLY A 40 -36.55 12.65 27.40
N THR A 41 -36.18 13.81 26.87
CA THR A 41 -36.35 14.13 25.44
C THR A 41 -35.00 14.17 24.76
N LEU A 42 -34.78 13.25 23.81
CA LEU A 42 -33.58 13.18 22.99
C LEU A 42 -33.77 14.02 21.72
N VAL A 43 -32.90 15.00 21.50
CA VAL A 43 -32.88 15.83 20.30
C VAL A 43 -31.63 15.49 19.49
N VAL A 44 -31.83 14.89 18.32
CA VAL A 44 -30.78 14.52 17.38
C VAL A 44 -30.81 15.48 16.20
N ARG A 45 -29.67 16.11 15.89
CA ARG A 45 -29.57 17.06 14.77
C ARG A 45 -29.43 16.32 13.43
N GLU A 46 -29.65 17.01 12.32
CA GLU A 46 -29.59 16.44 10.96
C GLU A 46 -28.25 15.77 10.62
N SER A 47 -27.15 16.33 11.12
CA SER A 47 -25.80 15.81 10.89
C SER A 47 -25.34 14.82 11.98
N GLN A 48 -26.28 14.23 12.72
CA GLN A 48 -25.99 13.37 13.86
C GLN A 48 -26.88 12.12 13.88
N MET A 49 -26.38 11.12 14.61
CA MET A 49 -27.17 9.99 15.09
C MET A 49 -26.88 9.79 16.57
N ALA A 50 -27.81 9.18 17.30
CA ALA A 50 -27.63 8.88 18.71
C ALA A 50 -27.84 7.38 18.98
N VAL A 51 -26.92 6.77 19.71
CA VAL A 51 -27.02 5.39 20.19
C VAL A 51 -27.37 5.43 21.67
N PHE A 52 -28.46 4.77 22.03
CA PHE A 52 -28.86 4.57 23.41
C PHE A 52 -28.41 3.19 23.87
N VAL A 53 -27.61 3.17 24.93
CA VAL A 53 -27.07 1.95 25.54
C VAL A 53 -27.74 1.80 26.90
N ASN A 54 -28.35 0.64 27.14
CA ASN A 54 -28.95 0.31 28.42
C ASN A 54 -28.25 -0.92 28.99
N GLU A 55 -27.78 -0.83 30.24
CA GLU A 55 -27.14 -1.94 30.95
C GLU A 55 -26.02 -2.63 30.15
N GLY A 56 -25.26 -1.84 29.38
CA GLY A 56 -24.15 -2.34 28.56
C GLY A 56 -24.54 -2.92 27.20
N THR A 57 -25.82 -2.89 26.81
CA THR A 57 -26.29 -3.34 25.49
C THR A 57 -26.84 -2.17 24.69
N VAL A 58 -26.49 -2.08 23.39
CA VAL A 58 -27.12 -1.12 22.48
C VAL A 58 -28.60 -1.46 22.33
N ALA A 59 -29.45 -0.60 22.86
CA ALA A 59 -30.89 -0.79 22.90
C ALA A 59 -31.58 -0.17 21.68
N ASP A 60 -31.11 0.99 21.19
CA ASP A 60 -31.64 1.59 19.96
C ASP A 60 -30.68 2.61 19.33
N VAL A 61 -30.94 2.95 18.06
CA VAL A 61 -30.23 3.98 17.29
C VAL A 61 -31.24 4.98 16.72
N PHE A 62 -31.11 6.24 17.11
CA PHE A 62 -31.99 7.33 16.73
C PHE A 62 -31.37 8.20 15.63
N GLY A 63 -32.11 8.38 14.54
CA GLY A 63 -31.79 9.37 13.50
C GLY A 63 -32.23 10.79 13.88
N PRO A 64 -32.06 11.77 12.96
CA PRO A 64 -32.43 13.16 13.19
C PRO A 64 -33.89 13.35 13.63
N GLY A 65 -34.12 14.25 14.58
CA GLY A 65 -35.44 14.58 15.11
C GLY A 65 -35.50 14.59 16.63
N THR A 66 -36.72 14.76 17.14
CA THR A 66 -37.00 14.74 18.58
C THR A 66 -37.66 13.42 18.96
N HIS A 67 -37.04 12.71 19.89
CA HIS A 67 -37.47 11.39 20.35
C HIS A 67 -37.76 11.44 21.84
N LYS A 68 -38.88 10.86 22.27
CA LYS A 68 -39.15 10.66 23.70
C LYS A 68 -38.55 9.32 24.13
N LEU A 69 -37.70 9.35 25.15
CA LEU A 69 -37.13 8.14 25.72
C LEU A 69 -38.13 7.57 26.73
N THR A 70 -38.88 6.56 26.29
CA THR A 70 -39.84 5.82 27.13
C THR A 70 -39.61 4.31 26.98
N THR A 71 -40.02 3.54 27.98
CA THR A 71 -39.89 2.06 28.00
C THR A 71 -40.58 1.39 26.79
N GLN A 72 -41.54 2.05 26.15
CA GLN A 72 -42.31 1.51 25.02
C GLN A 72 -41.69 1.80 23.65
N THR A 73 -40.84 2.83 23.54
CA THR A 73 -40.22 3.24 22.27
C THR A 73 -38.89 2.53 21.99
N LEU A 74 -38.41 1.69 22.92
CA LEU A 74 -37.16 0.94 22.80
C LEU A 74 -37.46 -0.54 22.48
N PRO A 75 -37.22 -1.01 21.24
CA PRO A 75 -37.64 -2.34 20.80
C PRO A 75 -36.95 -3.49 21.55
N VAL A 76 -35.72 -3.30 22.03
CA VAL A 76 -34.97 -4.36 22.75
C VAL A 76 -35.46 -4.55 24.20
N LEU A 77 -36.07 -3.54 24.82
CA LEU A 77 -36.66 -3.68 26.16
C LEU A 77 -37.92 -4.57 26.15
N THR A 78 -38.60 -4.66 25.00
CA THR A 78 -39.79 -5.51 24.84
C THR A 78 -39.44 -7.00 24.87
N TYR A 79 -38.19 -7.40 24.60
CA TYR A 79 -37.75 -8.80 24.67
C TYR A 79 -37.34 -9.25 26.09
N LEU A 80 -37.02 -8.31 26.99
CA LEU A 80 -36.68 -8.58 28.41
C LEU A 80 -37.94 -8.59 29.31
N LYS A 81 -39.08 -9.01 28.74
CA LYS A 81 -40.47 -8.76 29.14
C LYS A 81 -40.98 -9.46 30.41
N ASN A 82 -40.21 -9.46 31.49
CA ASN A 82 -40.67 -9.89 32.82
C ASN A 82 -40.33 -8.81 33.87
N TRP A 83 -40.81 -7.58 33.68
CA TRP A 83 -40.51 -6.47 34.61
C TRP A 83 -41.73 -5.63 34.95
N ASP A 84 -42.75 -6.28 35.49
CA ASP A 84 -44.01 -5.69 35.91
C ASP A 84 -43.98 -5.12 37.34
N LYS A 85 -42.82 -5.02 38.03
CA LYS A 85 -42.81 -4.59 39.45
C LYS A 85 -41.71 -3.68 40.02
N LEU A 86 -40.63 -3.26 39.34
CA LEU A 86 -39.50 -2.60 40.05
C LEU A 86 -38.80 -1.46 39.26
N PHE A 87 -39.51 -0.38 38.90
CA PHE A 87 -38.89 0.81 38.27
C PHE A 87 -38.68 1.99 39.23
N GLU A 88 -38.52 1.72 40.53
CA GLU A 88 -37.93 2.66 41.51
C GLU A 88 -36.42 2.41 41.74
N SER A 89 -35.72 1.76 40.79
CA SER A 89 -34.28 1.52 40.87
C SER A 89 -33.58 2.00 39.60
N PRO A 90 -32.40 2.64 39.71
CA PRO A 90 -31.78 3.34 38.60
C PRO A 90 -31.08 2.39 37.64
N PHE A 91 -31.51 2.39 36.39
CA PHE A 91 -30.82 1.67 35.32
C PHE A 91 -29.72 2.55 34.74
N LYS A 92 -28.49 2.03 34.71
CA LYS A 92 -27.36 2.73 34.07
C LYS A 92 -27.57 2.74 32.56
N SER A 93 -27.80 3.93 32.03
CA SER A 93 -28.02 4.20 30.62
C SER A 93 -27.04 5.26 30.12
N ASP A 94 -26.51 5.04 28.92
CA ASP A 94 -25.65 6.00 28.24
C ASP A 94 -26.30 6.43 26.93
N VAL A 95 -26.08 7.69 26.54
CA VAL A 95 -26.38 8.20 25.20
C VAL A 95 -25.08 8.64 24.56
N TYR A 96 -24.79 8.07 23.40
CA TYR A 96 -23.65 8.44 22.57
C TYR A 96 -24.17 9.11 21.31
N PHE A 97 -23.70 10.30 21.01
CA PHE A 97 -23.94 10.96 19.74
C PHE A 97 -22.78 10.69 18.78
N PHE A 98 -23.10 10.59 17.50
CA PHE A 98 -22.16 10.35 16.41
C PHE A 98 -22.35 11.38 15.32
N SER A 99 -21.24 11.93 14.80
CA SER A 99 -21.29 12.81 13.64
C SER A 99 -21.44 12.00 12.36
N THR A 100 -22.45 12.30 11.56
CA THR A 100 -22.65 11.69 10.23
C THR A 100 -22.08 12.56 9.10
N ARG A 101 -21.40 13.66 9.45
CA ARG A 101 -20.70 14.51 8.48
C ARG A 101 -19.56 13.75 7.81
N GLN A 102 -19.29 14.11 6.57
CA GLN A 102 -18.08 13.67 5.89
C GLN A 102 -16.85 14.31 6.57
N GLN A 103 -15.92 13.46 6.95
CA GLN A 103 -14.57 13.83 7.36
C GLN A 103 -13.74 13.90 6.09
N VAL A 104 -13.58 15.11 5.58
CA VAL A 104 -12.90 15.38 4.31
C VAL A 104 -11.39 15.56 4.50
N ASP A 105 -10.65 15.52 3.39
CA ASP A 105 -9.21 15.77 3.31
C ASP A 105 -8.35 14.91 4.26
N GLN A 106 -8.75 13.66 4.49
CA GLN A 106 -7.98 12.72 5.30
C GLN A 106 -6.82 12.20 4.45
N LYS A 107 -5.59 12.41 4.90
CA LYS A 107 -4.41 12.15 4.05
C LYS A 107 -3.96 10.71 4.15
N TRP A 108 -3.56 10.15 3.02
CA TRP A 108 -2.89 8.85 2.96
C TRP A 108 -1.67 8.95 2.04
N GLY A 109 -0.71 8.04 2.26
CA GLY A 109 0.44 7.95 1.37
C GLY A 109 1.47 6.96 1.86
N THR A 110 2.22 6.38 0.94
CA THR A 110 3.28 5.42 1.22
C THR A 110 4.54 6.16 1.69
N PRO A 111 4.94 6.08 2.97
CA PRO A 111 6.13 6.78 3.45
C PRO A 111 7.41 6.23 2.80
N GLN A 112 7.45 4.91 2.59
CA GLN A 112 8.47 4.22 1.83
C GLN A 112 7.85 3.58 0.59
N PRO A 113 8.61 3.41 -0.52
CA PRO A 113 8.09 2.75 -1.70
C PRO A 113 7.68 1.31 -1.36
N ILE A 114 6.47 0.93 -1.79
CA ILE A 114 5.96 -0.44 -1.63
C ILE A 114 6.30 -1.25 -2.88
N THR A 115 6.70 -2.52 -2.71
CA THR A 115 6.97 -3.40 -3.86
C THR A 115 5.69 -4.13 -4.25
N ILE A 116 5.28 -3.98 -5.49
CA ILE A 116 4.13 -4.64 -6.11
C ILE A 116 4.61 -5.58 -7.20
N ARG A 117 3.85 -6.64 -7.47
CA ARG A 117 4.12 -7.55 -8.57
C ARG A 117 3.24 -7.18 -9.76
N ASP A 118 3.87 -6.82 -10.85
CA ASP A 118 3.25 -6.56 -12.14
C ASP A 118 3.61 -7.68 -13.14
N LYS A 119 2.67 -7.95 -14.05
CA LYS A 119 2.79 -9.02 -15.05
C LYS A 119 3.78 -8.69 -16.18
N ASP A 120 3.92 -7.41 -16.54
CA ASP A 120 4.70 -6.94 -17.68
C ASP A 120 6.11 -6.47 -17.28
N PHE A 121 6.28 -6.09 -16.00
CA PHE A 121 7.50 -5.49 -15.45
C PHE A 121 8.10 -6.26 -14.25
N GLY A 122 7.42 -7.28 -13.72
CA GLY A 122 7.91 -8.03 -12.56
C GLY A 122 7.73 -7.25 -11.27
N ALA A 123 8.76 -7.16 -10.43
CA ALA A 123 8.68 -6.41 -9.17
C ALA A 123 8.87 -4.90 -9.43
N VAL A 124 7.82 -4.12 -9.19
CA VAL A 124 7.83 -2.66 -9.33
C VAL A 124 7.72 -2.03 -7.96
N ARG A 125 8.53 -1.02 -7.67
CA ARG A 125 8.35 -0.19 -6.46
C ARG A 125 7.38 0.94 -6.78
N LEU A 126 6.50 1.28 -5.85
CA LEU A 126 5.49 2.30 -6.04
C LEU A 126 5.51 3.26 -4.87
N ARG A 127 5.46 4.57 -5.16
CA ARG A 127 5.13 5.57 -4.15
C ARG A 127 3.88 6.32 -4.59
N ALA A 128 2.91 6.39 -3.70
CA ALA A 128 1.63 7.04 -3.95
C ALA A 128 1.19 7.85 -2.73
N PHE A 129 0.49 8.96 -2.97
CA PHE A 129 -0.21 9.69 -1.92
C PHE A 129 -1.46 10.36 -2.46
N GLY A 130 -2.37 10.70 -1.54
CA GLY A 130 -3.58 11.42 -1.85
C GLY A 130 -4.38 11.71 -0.59
N ASN A 131 -5.69 11.90 -0.76
CA ASN A 131 -6.61 12.04 0.35
C ASN A 131 -7.86 11.17 0.15
N TYR A 132 -8.63 11.01 1.20
CA TYR A 132 -9.91 10.31 1.21
C TYR A 132 -10.89 11.05 2.10
N ALA A 133 -12.17 10.79 1.90
CA ALA A 133 -13.22 11.21 2.81
C ALA A 133 -14.05 10.02 3.25
N TYR A 134 -14.47 10.04 4.51
CA TYR A 134 -15.35 9.02 5.07
C TYR A 134 -16.39 9.64 5.99
N ARG A 135 -17.41 8.88 6.36
CA ARG A 135 -18.34 9.25 7.43
C ARG A 135 -18.71 8.03 8.27
N VAL A 136 -19.21 8.26 9.48
CA VAL A 136 -19.85 7.20 10.26
C VAL A 136 -21.20 6.89 9.61
N ALA A 137 -21.37 5.65 9.16
CA ALA A 137 -22.59 5.18 8.51
C ALA A 137 -23.38 4.20 9.38
N ASP A 138 -22.70 3.41 10.21
CA ASP A 138 -23.31 2.55 11.21
C ASP A 138 -22.77 2.93 12.61
N PRO A 139 -23.47 3.82 13.35
CA PRO A 139 -23.09 4.22 14.69
C PRO A 139 -23.04 3.08 15.69
N LYS A 140 -23.88 2.04 15.53
CA LYS A 140 -23.91 0.90 16.43
C LYS A 140 -22.64 0.08 16.27
N LEU A 141 -22.28 -0.27 15.03
CA LEU A 141 -21.07 -1.03 14.75
C LEU A 141 -19.80 -0.23 15.09
N PHE A 142 -19.77 1.07 14.75
CA PHE A 142 -18.67 1.95 15.13
C PHE A 142 -18.52 2.07 16.65
N HIS A 143 -19.64 2.10 17.39
CA HIS A 143 -19.61 2.09 18.85
C HIS A 143 -19.00 0.80 19.42
N THR A 144 -19.46 -0.36 18.95
CA THR A 144 -19.05 -1.65 19.51
C THR A 144 -17.61 -2.03 19.16
N GLU A 145 -17.13 -1.64 17.99
CA GLU A 145 -15.81 -2.04 17.48
C GLU A 145 -14.72 -0.98 17.69
N ILE A 146 -15.07 0.32 17.67
CA ILE A 146 -14.09 1.42 17.60
C ILE A 146 -14.19 2.39 18.78
N SER A 147 -15.30 3.11 18.94
CA SER A 147 -15.35 4.22 19.91
C SER A 147 -15.53 3.76 21.36
N GLY A 148 -16.24 2.66 21.57
CA GLY A 148 -16.55 2.09 22.88
C GLY A 148 -17.20 3.09 23.84
N THR A 149 -16.88 2.95 25.14
CA THR A 149 -17.48 3.72 26.25
C THR A 149 -16.75 5.03 26.55
N ARG A 150 -15.92 5.51 25.63
CA ARG A 150 -15.10 6.72 25.82
C ARG A 150 -15.98 7.96 25.85
N ALA A 151 -15.54 8.99 26.57
CA ALA A 151 -16.27 10.25 26.65
C ALA A 151 -16.36 10.97 25.28
N ALA A 152 -15.27 10.89 24.51
CA ALA A 152 -15.23 11.34 23.13
C ALA A 152 -14.28 10.44 22.34
N TYR A 153 -14.50 10.36 21.03
CA TYR A 153 -13.62 9.71 20.07
C TYR A 153 -13.48 10.61 18.84
N THR A 154 -12.24 10.89 18.42
CA THR A 154 -11.97 11.89 17.38
C THR A 154 -11.32 11.30 16.13
N VAL A 155 -11.37 12.07 15.04
CA VAL A 155 -10.70 11.75 13.77
C VAL A 155 -9.21 11.48 13.98
N SER A 156 -8.53 12.25 14.83
CA SER A 156 -7.08 12.08 15.07
C SER A 156 -6.73 10.74 15.70
N GLU A 157 -7.64 10.18 16.51
CA GLU A 157 -7.44 8.86 17.13
C GLU A 157 -7.61 7.72 16.14
N LEU A 158 -8.41 7.94 15.09
CA LEU A 158 -8.72 6.96 14.06
C LEU A 158 -7.75 7.02 12.86
N ASP A 159 -7.18 8.20 12.57
CA ASP A 159 -6.39 8.49 11.36
C ASP A 159 -5.28 7.47 11.11
N GLY A 160 -4.49 7.16 12.13
CA GLY A 160 -3.36 6.25 12.00
C GLY A 160 -3.78 4.84 11.55
N GLN A 161 -4.88 4.33 12.09
CA GLN A 161 -5.41 3.01 11.74
C GLN A 161 -5.95 2.99 10.31
N LEU A 162 -6.72 4.01 9.90
CA LEU A 162 -7.26 4.08 8.54
C LEU A 162 -6.17 4.28 7.49
N ARG A 163 -5.16 5.12 7.78
CA ARG A 163 -3.97 5.27 6.94
C ARG A 163 -3.27 3.93 6.75
N GLY A 164 -3.04 3.19 7.84
CA GLY A 164 -2.46 1.85 7.78
C GLY A 164 -3.28 0.89 6.91
N LEU A 165 -4.61 0.92 7.06
CA LEU A 165 -5.54 0.11 6.27
C LEU A 165 -5.48 0.44 4.77
N VAL A 166 -5.40 1.72 4.40
CA VAL A 166 -5.19 2.14 3.01
C VAL A 166 -3.90 1.53 2.47
N LEU A 167 -2.78 1.71 3.18
CA LEU A 167 -1.46 1.26 2.75
C LEU A 167 -1.39 -0.26 2.56
N GLN A 168 -2.01 -1.02 3.48
CA GLN A 168 -2.06 -2.47 3.41
C GLN A 168 -2.79 -2.98 2.14
N ASN A 169 -3.80 -2.24 1.68
CA ASN A 169 -4.66 -2.68 0.58
C ASN A 169 -4.27 -2.14 -0.80
N ILE A 170 -3.26 -1.26 -0.91
CA ILE A 170 -2.80 -0.77 -2.23
C ILE A 170 -2.39 -1.93 -3.15
N SER A 171 -1.59 -2.87 -2.64
CA SER A 171 -1.13 -4.01 -3.45
C SER A 171 -2.29 -4.91 -3.88
N ASN A 172 -3.27 -5.11 -2.99
CA ASN A 172 -4.48 -5.88 -3.27
C ASN A 172 -5.32 -5.19 -4.34
N ALA A 173 -5.53 -3.87 -4.25
CA ALA A 173 -6.28 -3.08 -5.22
C ALA A 173 -5.68 -3.16 -6.63
N ILE A 174 -4.35 -3.10 -6.75
CA ILE A 174 -3.68 -3.23 -8.04
C ILE A 174 -3.86 -4.64 -8.59
N ALA A 175 -3.60 -5.67 -7.78
CA ALA A 175 -3.72 -7.06 -8.19
C ALA A 175 -5.16 -7.45 -8.56
N SER A 176 -6.15 -6.97 -7.80
CA SER A 176 -7.57 -7.27 -8.01
C SER A 176 -8.20 -6.49 -9.16
N SER A 177 -7.61 -5.33 -9.54
CA SER A 177 -8.08 -4.54 -10.68
C SER A 177 -7.95 -5.26 -12.02
N GLY A 178 -6.95 -6.16 -12.16
CA GLY A 178 -6.62 -6.81 -13.42
C GLY A 178 -6.11 -5.86 -14.52
N LEU A 179 -5.93 -4.57 -14.21
CA LEU A 179 -5.47 -3.55 -15.15
C LEU A 179 -3.94 -3.57 -15.24
N PRO A 180 -3.36 -3.32 -16.43
CA PRO A 180 -1.93 -3.09 -16.56
C PRO A 180 -1.49 -1.97 -15.63
N PHE A 181 -0.38 -2.17 -14.90
CA PHE A 181 0.11 -1.18 -13.96
C PHE A 181 0.38 0.19 -14.61
N LEU A 182 0.83 0.22 -15.87
CA LEU A 182 1.03 1.47 -16.59
C LEU A 182 -0.25 2.27 -16.81
N ASP A 183 -1.38 1.59 -17.02
CA ASP A 183 -2.67 2.26 -17.23
C ASP A 183 -3.13 2.90 -15.91
N LEU A 184 -2.92 2.21 -14.79
CA LEU A 184 -3.13 2.76 -13.44
C LEU A 184 -2.17 3.92 -13.14
N ALA A 185 -0.91 3.80 -13.58
CA ALA A 185 0.09 4.84 -13.42
C ALA A 185 -0.23 6.10 -14.25
N ALA A 186 -0.75 5.91 -15.46
CA ALA A 186 -1.16 6.98 -16.37
C ALA A 186 -2.50 7.61 -15.96
N ASN A 187 -3.37 6.86 -15.27
CA ASN A 187 -4.69 7.32 -14.87
C ASN A 187 -4.92 7.18 -13.37
N GLN A 188 -4.67 8.27 -12.65
CA GLN A 188 -4.84 8.38 -11.21
C GLN A 188 -6.28 8.13 -10.74
N VAL A 189 -7.28 8.44 -11.59
CA VAL A 189 -8.69 8.19 -11.27
C VAL A 189 -8.98 6.68 -11.25
N MET A 190 -8.49 5.94 -12.24
CA MET A 190 -8.65 4.48 -12.27
C MET A 190 -8.00 3.81 -11.06
N PHE A 191 -6.82 4.30 -10.64
CA PHE A 191 -6.17 3.79 -9.43
C PHE A 191 -6.94 4.14 -8.16
N ALA A 192 -7.47 5.37 -8.06
CA ALA A 192 -8.31 5.78 -6.93
C ALA A 192 -9.59 4.93 -6.82
N ASP A 193 -10.25 4.64 -7.95
CA ASP A 193 -11.46 3.82 -8.00
C ASP A 193 -11.18 2.37 -7.59
N ALA A 194 -10.08 1.79 -8.08
CA ALA A 194 -9.66 0.44 -7.69
C ALA A 194 -9.39 0.36 -6.18
N LEU A 195 -8.68 1.35 -5.64
CA LEU A 195 -8.38 1.42 -4.21
C LEU A 195 -9.64 1.64 -3.36
N ALA A 196 -10.55 2.51 -3.80
CA ALA A 196 -11.82 2.74 -3.12
C ALA A 196 -12.69 1.47 -3.07
N LYS A 197 -12.75 0.75 -4.19
CA LYS A 197 -13.50 -0.52 -4.29
C LYS A 197 -12.94 -1.59 -3.35
N GLU A 198 -11.62 -1.71 -3.25
CA GLU A 198 -10.96 -2.63 -2.34
C GLU A 198 -11.19 -2.26 -0.87
N LEU A 199 -11.20 -0.96 -0.54
CA LEU A 199 -11.32 -0.48 0.84
C LEU A 199 -12.75 -0.42 1.37
N GLN A 200 -13.75 -0.27 0.50
CA GLN A 200 -15.17 -0.18 0.87
C GLN A 200 -15.60 -1.24 1.90
N PRO A 201 -15.35 -2.55 1.69
CA PRO A 201 -15.72 -3.58 2.67
C PRO A 201 -14.95 -3.47 4.00
N ALA A 202 -13.70 -3.01 3.96
CA ALA A 202 -12.88 -2.87 5.16
C ALA A 202 -13.34 -1.70 6.04
N PHE A 203 -13.76 -0.59 5.44
CA PHE A 203 -14.39 0.53 6.14
C PHE A 203 -15.77 0.14 6.70
N ALA A 204 -16.58 -0.56 5.90
CA ALA A 204 -17.91 -1.00 6.32
C ALA A 204 -17.87 -1.92 7.56
N LYS A 205 -16.86 -2.78 7.68
CA LYS A 205 -16.66 -3.68 8.84
C LYS A 205 -16.48 -2.94 10.17
N ILE A 206 -16.09 -1.67 10.14
CA ILE A 206 -15.89 -0.84 11.32
C ILE A 206 -16.95 0.27 11.41
N GLY A 207 -18.06 0.16 10.67
CA GLY A 207 -19.17 1.11 10.70
C GLY A 207 -18.94 2.42 9.94
N LEU A 208 -17.92 2.47 9.08
CA LEU A 208 -17.61 3.64 8.25
C LEU A 208 -18.03 3.43 6.80
N GLN A 209 -18.41 4.52 6.15
CA GLN A 209 -18.57 4.57 4.69
C GLN A 209 -17.42 5.40 4.10
N LEU A 210 -16.69 4.80 3.16
CA LEU A 210 -15.75 5.53 2.31
C LEU A 210 -16.54 6.30 1.25
N GLU A 211 -16.42 7.62 1.25
CA GLU A 211 -17.17 8.53 0.37
C GLU A 211 -16.37 8.85 -0.90
N THR A 212 -15.12 9.27 -0.72
CA THR A 212 -14.24 9.63 -1.82
C THR A 212 -12.82 9.14 -1.56
N MET A 213 -12.13 8.80 -2.64
CA MET A 213 -10.71 8.47 -2.65
C MET A 213 -10.08 9.28 -3.78
N THR A 214 -8.96 9.94 -3.51
CA THR A 214 -8.18 10.62 -4.52
C THR A 214 -6.74 10.19 -4.45
N VAL A 215 -6.08 10.21 -5.60
CA VAL A 215 -4.65 10.01 -5.76
C VAL A 215 -4.12 11.30 -6.35
N GLN A 216 -3.19 11.95 -5.66
CA GLN A 216 -2.60 13.22 -6.10
C GLN A 216 -1.28 12.99 -6.85
N ASN A 217 -0.54 11.95 -6.47
CA ASN A 217 0.68 11.57 -7.15
C ASN A 217 0.89 10.06 -7.09
N LEU A 218 1.40 9.54 -8.20
CA LEU A 218 1.85 8.17 -8.33
C LEU A 218 3.22 8.22 -9.02
N SER A 219 4.28 8.06 -8.25
CA SER A 219 5.65 8.10 -8.78
C SER A 219 6.17 6.70 -9.03
N LEU A 220 6.69 6.54 -10.24
CA LEU A 220 7.39 5.35 -10.69
C LEU A 220 8.88 5.46 -10.34
N PRO A 221 9.57 4.37 -9.97
CA PRO A 221 11.00 4.39 -9.72
C PRO A 221 11.76 4.64 -11.02
N GLU A 222 12.92 5.28 -10.92
CA GLU A 222 13.81 5.54 -12.07
C GLU A 222 14.20 4.26 -12.81
N GLU A 223 14.31 3.12 -12.13
CA GLU A 223 14.59 1.83 -12.77
C GLU A 223 13.50 1.43 -13.76
N LEU A 224 12.23 1.67 -13.43
CA LEU A 224 11.12 1.39 -14.33
C LEU A 224 11.09 2.37 -15.49
N GLN A 225 11.44 3.64 -15.26
CA GLN A 225 11.56 4.63 -16.31
C GLN A 225 12.62 4.21 -17.34
N LYS A 226 13.80 3.74 -16.89
CA LYS A 226 14.85 3.22 -17.79
C LYS A 226 14.39 2.02 -18.60
N ILE A 227 13.65 1.08 -17.99
CA ILE A 227 13.11 -0.09 -18.68
C ILE A 227 12.04 0.33 -19.69
N LEU A 228 11.19 1.30 -19.35
CA LEU A 228 10.19 1.87 -20.25
C LEU A 228 10.88 2.53 -21.45
N ASP A 229 11.86 3.40 -21.22
CA ASP A 229 12.61 4.08 -22.28
C ASP A 229 13.32 3.07 -23.20
N GLN A 230 13.89 2.00 -22.64
CA GLN A 230 14.50 0.93 -23.41
C GLN A 230 13.47 0.14 -24.24
N LYS A 231 12.31 -0.22 -23.65
CA LYS A 231 11.22 -0.91 -24.38
C LYS A 231 10.62 -0.02 -25.47
N ILE A 232 10.44 1.28 -25.21
CA ILE A 232 9.94 2.27 -26.19
C ILE A 232 10.95 2.44 -27.32
N GLY A 233 12.24 2.57 -27.00
CA GLY A 233 13.32 2.62 -28.00
C GLY A 233 13.33 1.37 -28.87
N MET A 234 13.22 0.18 -28.27
CA MET A 234 13.16 -1.10 -28.99
C MET A 234 11.87 -1.25 -29.83
N GLY A 235 10.74 -0.72 -29.35
CA GLY A 235 9.45 -0.70 -30.06
C GLY A 235 9.43 0.28 -31.24
N MET A 236 10.04 1.46 -31.10
CA MET A 236 10.23 2.44 -32.20
C MET A 236 11.16 1.90 -33.29
N VAL A 237 12.10 1.05 -32.88
CA VAL A 237 13.05 0.38 -33.76
C VAL A 237 12.37 -0.77 -34.53
N GLY A 238 11.39 -1.48 -33.94
CA GLY A 238 10.65 -2.54 -34.62
C GLY A 238 11.53 -3.69 -35.14
N ASN A 239 11.01 -4.47 -36.11
CA ASN A 239 11.75 -5.54 -36.81
C ASN A 239 12.95 -5.04 -37.65
N ASP A 240 13.21 -3.73 -37.67
CA ASP A 240 14.33 -3.14 -38.40
C ASP A 240 15.60 -3.17 -37.54
N MET A 241 16.35 -4.27 -37.65
CA MET A 241 17.68 -4.46 -37.04
C MET A 241 18.64 -3.28 -37.32
N GLY A 242 18.48 -2.58 -38.45
CA GLY A 242 19.24 -1.39 -38.78
C GLY A 242 18.97 -0.18 -37.87
N LYS A 243 17.71 0.03 -37.45
CA LYS A 243 17.36 1.10 -36.50
C LYS A 243 17.82 0.76 -35.08
N PHE A 244 17.89 -0.52 -34.71
CA PHE A 244 18.41 -0.96 -33.41
C PHE A 244 19.88 -0.63 -33.26
N MET A 245 20.65 -0.95 -34.30
CA MET A 245 22.08 -0.65 -34.36
C MET A 245 22.29 0.87 -34.30
N GLN A 246 21.53 1.66 -35.05
CA GLN A 246 21.57 3.12 -34.98
C GLN A 246 21.21 3.66 -33.58
N TYR A 247 20.20 3.10 -32.90
CA TYR A 247 19.79 3.52 -31.57
C TYR A 247 20.85 3.19 -30.51
N GLN A 248 21.42 1.98 -30.55
CA GLN A 248 22.53 1.61 -29.65
C GLN A 248 23.75 2.49 -29.89
N THR A 249 24.13 2.72 -31.15
CA THR A 249 25.25 3.60 -31.50
C THR A 249 24.96 5.03 -31.03
N ALA A 250 23.74 5.55 -31.22
CA ALA A 250 23.35 6.88 -30.78
C ALA A 250 23.35 7.03 -29.25
N GLN A 251 22.96 6.01 -28.48
CA GLN A 251 23.08 6.04 -27.03
C GLN A 251 24.53 5.90 -26.52
N SER A 252 25.39 5.21 -27.27
CA SER A 252 26.81 5.09 -26.91
C SER A 252 27.61 6.37 -27.16
N ILE A 253 27.23 7.21 -28.13
CA ILE A 253 27.96 8.44 -28.47
C ILE A 253 28.00 9.44 -27.31
N PRO A 254 26.89 9.78 -26.61
CA PRO A 254 26.91 10.66 -25.44
C PRO A 254 27.72 10.07 -24.29
N LYS A 255 27.64 8.76 -24.02
CA LYS A 255 28.43 8.10 -22.96
C LYS A 255 29.93 8.05 -23.29
N PHE A 256 30.29 7.92 -24.57
CA PHE A 256 31.67 8.07 -25.05
C PHE A 256 32.15 9.52 -24.94
N ALA A 257 31.29 10.50 -25.21
CA ALA A 257 31.60 11.92 -25.08
C ALA A 257 31.74 12.36 -23.61
N GLU A 258 30.91 11.82 -22.70
CA GLU A 258 31.03 12.03 -21.25
C GLU A 258 32.32 11.41 -20.70
N GLY A 259 32.75 10.25 -21.21
CA GLY A 259 34.07 9.67 -20.92
C GLY A 259 35.25 10.47 -21.49
N SER A 260 35.01 11.32 -22.49
CA SER A 260 36.02 12.19 -23.10
C SER A 260 36.07 13.59 -22.49
N GLY A 261 35.04 14.00 -21.74
CA GLY A 261 34.91 15.33 -21.14
C GLY A 261 35.69 15.54 -19.84
N ASN A 262 36.11 14.47 -19.16
CA ASN A 262 36.91 14.55 -17.93
C ASN A 262 38.41 14.37 -18.22
N GLY A 263 39.01 15.44 -18.75
CA GLY A 263 40.37 15.89 -18.45
C GLY A 263 41.51 14.86 -18.45
N GLY A 264 42.24 14.82 -19.57
CA GLY A 264 43.70 14.72 -19.54
C GLY A 264 44.32 13.35 -19.80
N GLY A 265 44.68 13.10 -21.06
CA GLY A 265 45.77 12.20 -21.44
C GLY A 265 45.33 10.87 -22.05
N GLY A 266 45.56 10.70 -23.36
CA GLY A 266 45.59 9.36 -23.97
C GLY A 266 44.97 9.19 -25.36
N ILE A 267 45.16 10.11 -26.31
CA ILE A 267 44.76 9.91 -27.73
C ILE A 267 45.47 8.70 -28.38
N ALA A 268 46.49 8.12 -27.74
CA ALA A 268 47.24 6.98 -28.27
C ALA A 268 46.65 5.58 -27.96
N GLY A 269 45.66 5.46 -27.05
CA GLY A 269 45.10 4.15 -26.66
C GLY A 269 43.89 3.69 -27.47
N ASP A 270 43.08 4.63 -27.97
CA ASP A 270 41.73 4.33 -28.48
C ASP A 270 41.64 4.22 -30.01
N ALA A 271 42.68 4.61 -30.73
CA ALA A 271 42.82 4.30 -32.16
C ALA A 271 43.05 2.79 -32.42
N MET A 272 43.49 2.05 -31.38
CA MET A 272 43.69 0.60 -31.45
C MET A 272 42.37 -0.17 -31.29
N GLY A 273 41.38 0.38 -30.58
CA GLY A 273 40.04 -0.21 -30.41
C GLY A 273 39.19 -0.14 -31.69
N LEU A 274 39.32 0.94 -32.46
CA LEU A 274 38.68 1.08 -33.77
C LEU A 274 39.29 0.12 -34.82
N GLY A 275 40.61 -0.09 -34.80
CA GLY A 275 41.28 -1.06 -35.67
C GLY A 275 40.95 -2.52 -35.33
N ALA A 276 40.79 -2.84 -34.04
CA ALA A 276 40.41 -4.16 -33.57
C ALA A 276 38.94 -4.50 -33.85
N GLY A 277 38.02 -3.53 -33.73
CA GLY A 277 36.59 -3.73 -34.01
C GLY A 277 36.28 -4.01 -35.49
N VAL A 278 36.99 -3.34 -36.40
CA VAL A 278 36.87 -3.57 -37.86
C VAL A 278 37.50 -4.90 -38.27
N ALA A 279 38.66 -5.26 -37.68
CA ALA A 279 39.31 -6.55 -37.94
C ALA A 279 38.49 -7.74 -37.43
N LEU A 280 37.86 -7.63 -36.27
CA LEU A 280 37.01 -8.68 -35.70
C LEU A 280 35.67 -8.79 -36.45
N GLY A 281 35.14 -7.66 -36.95
CA GLY A 281 33.96 -7.61 -37.81
C GLY A 281 34.18 -8.30 -39.18
N GLN A 282 35.36 -8.15 -39.77
CA GLN A 282 35.71 -8.85 -41.02
C GLN A 282 35.84 -10.37 -40.83
N VAL A 283 36.45 -10.83 -39.74
CA VAL A 283 36.59 -12.27 -39.44
C VAL A 283 35.23 -12.92 -39.13
N LEU A 284 34.33 -12.21 -38.44
CA LEU A 284 32.98 -12.69 -38.15
C LEU A 284 32.10 -12.78 -39.39
N ALA A 285 32.18 -11.78 -40.28
CA ALA A 285 31.45 -11.79 -41.55
C ALA A 285 31.91 -12.95 -42.47
N GLN A 286 33.20 -13.29 -42.43
CA GLN A 286 33.77 -14.37 -43.24
C GLN A 286 33.37 -15.76 -42.71
N ASN A 287 33.23 -15.92 -41.40
CA ASN A 287 32.74 -17.16 -40.77
C ASN A 287 31.24 -17.37 -40.99
N LEU A 288 30.43 -16.30 -40.99
CA LEU A 288 29.00 -16.43 -41.23
C LEU A 288 28.68 -16.81 -42.69
N GLN A 289 29.55 -16.42 -43.62
CA GLN A 289 29.39 -16.78 -45.04
C GLN A 289 29.77 -18.24 -45.34
N GLN A 290 30.64 -18.86 -44.54
CA GLN A 290 30.92 -20.30 -44.62
C GLN A 290 29.82 -21.16 -43.95
N GLY A 291 29.06 -20.61 -43.00
CA GLY A 291 27.94 -21.32 -42.38
C GLY A 291 26.70 -21.49 -43.27
N LEU A 292 26.57 -20.68 -44.34
CA LEU A 292 25.39 -20.68 -45.22
C LEU A 292 25.53 -21.51 -46.50
N GLN A 293 26.70 -22.10 -46.77
CA GLN A 293 26.97 -22.84 -48.01
C GLN A 293 27.51 -24.24 -47.71
N GLY A 294 26.70 -25.05 -47.03
CA GLY A 294 27.04 -26.43 -46.67
C GLY A 294 25.84 -27.20 -46.13
N GLY A 295 24.78 -27.34 -46.94
CA GLY A 295 23.64 -28.20 -46.62
C GLY A 295 23.80 -29.60 -47.20
N GLY A 296 23.45 -30.64 -46.41
CA GLY A 296 23.00 -31.92 -46.95
C GLY A 296 23.32 -33.19 -46.15
N GLY A 297 22.33 -33.65 -45.34
CA GLY A 297 21.93 -35.06 -45.26
C GLY A 297 22.56 -35.98 -44.19
N GLY A 298 21.71 -36.63 -43.38
CA GLY A 298 22.06 -37.88 -42.69
C GLY A 298 21.34 -38.22 -41.36
N ALA A 299 20.17 -38.88 -41.49
CA ALA A 299 19.59 -39.97 -40.66
C ALA A 299 19.54 -39.97 -39.10
N ALA A 300 18.38 -40.42 -38.60
CA ALA A 300 18.08 -40.92 -37.23
C ALA A 300 18.94 -42.17 -36.86
N GLN A 301 19.17 -42.62 -35.61
CA GLN A 301 18.31 -42.88 -34.43
C GLN A 301 19.25 -43.41 -33.25
N PRO A 302 18.80 -44.02 -32.11
CA PRO A 302 18.55 -43.43 -30.77
C PRO A 302 19.47 -43.88 -29.57
N ALA A 303 19.37 -43.12 -28.46
CA ALA A 303 19.43 -43.39 -27.00
C ALA A 303 20.43 -44.39 -26.34
N VAL A 304 21.16 -43.96 -25.27
CA VAL A 304 21.02 -44.29 -23.82
C VAL A 304 22.17 -43.66 -22.95
N PRO A 305 22.03 -43.53 -21.60
CA PRO A 305 22.65 -42.46 -20.78
C PRO A 305 23.84 -42.92 -19.92
N ALA A 306 24.77 -42.01 -19.59
CA ALA A 306 25.70 -42.14 -18.44
C ALA A 306 26.45 -40.80 -18.23
N SER A 307 26.33 -40.16 -17.06
CA SER A 307 27.27 -40.22 -15.92
C SER A 307 28.25 -39.05 -15.89
N ALA A 308 28.18 -38.28 -14.80
CA ALA A 308 29.19 -37.30 -14.42
C ALA A 308 30.56 -37.97 -14.20
N PRO A 309 31.66 -37.22 -14.42
CA PRO A 309 32.79 -37.34 -13.51
C PRO A 309 33.29 -35.99 -12.99
N VAL A 310 33.52 -36.04 -11.68
CA VAL A 310 34.40 -35.29 -10.78
C VAL A 310 35.63 -34.59 -11.37
N ALA A 311 35.72 -33.31 -11.03
CA ALA A 311 36.84 -32.62 -10.37
C ALA A 311 38.27 -32.79 -10.92
N GLY A 312 38.61 -31.94 -11.89
CA GLY A 312 39.86 -31.17 -11.85
C GLY A 312 39.48 -29.73 -11.52
N VAL A 313 40.10 -29.11 -10.51
CA VAL A 313 39.86 -27.69 -10.19
C VAL A 313 40.27 -26.87 -11.41
N ARG A 314 39.30 -26.33 -12.13
CA ARG A 314 39.58 -25.49 -13.30
C ARG A 314 40.03 -24.12 -12.79
N PRO A 315 40.98 -23.45 -13.46
CA PRO A 315 41.38 -22.09 -13.12
C PRO A 315 40.19 -21.12 -13.01
N GLU A 316 39.14 -21.38 -13.79
CA GLU A 316 37.85 -20.69 -13.80
C GLU A 316 37.10 -20.82 -12.46
N ASP A 317 37.12 -21.99 -11.83
CA ASP A 317 36.47 -22.25 -10.54
C ASP A 317 37.19 -21.51 -9.39
N VAL A 318 38.52 -21.39 -9.49
CA VAL A 318 39.34 -20.66 -8.51
C VAL A 318 39.12 -19.15 -8.62
N MET A 319 39.05 -18.62 -9.85
CA MET A 319 38.74 -17.21 -10.11
C MET A 319 37.33 -16.84 -9.63
N ALA A 320 36.33 -17.67 -9.93
CA ALA A 320 34.95 -17.45 -9.46
C ALA A 320 34.84 -17.50 -7.92
N THR A 321 35.69 -18.29 -7.26
CA THR A 321 35.75 -18.35 -5.79
C THR A 321 36.42 -17.10 -5.21
N LEU A 322 37.44 -16.56 -5.87
CA LEU A 322 38.09 -15.29 -5.47
C LEU A 322 37.14 -14.10 -5.59
N GLU A 323 36.30 -14.06 -6.62
CA GLU A 323 35.31 -13.01 -6.84
C GLU A 323 34.24 -13.01 -5.73
N LYS A 324 33.73 -14.20 -5.37
CA LYS A 324 32.80 -14.36 -4.24
C LYS A 324 33.42 -13.94 -2.89
N LEU A 325 34.70 -14.24 -2.67
CA LEU A 325 35.41 -13.79 -1.47
C LEU A 325 35.57 -12.26 -1.45
N GLY A 326 35.74 -11.64 -2.62
CA GLY A 326 35.78 -10.18 -2.77
C GLY A 326 34.45 -9.53 -2.40
N ASP A 327 33.34 -10.11 -2.85
CA ASP A 327 31.99 -9.68 -2.48
C ASP A 327 31.70 -9.80 -0.99
N LEU A 328 32.15 -10.88 -0.36
CA LEU A 328 31.97 -11.10 1.08
C LEU A 328 32.80 -10.12 1.91
N LYS A 329 34.00 -9.77 1.46
CA LYS A 329 34.80 -8.69 2.04
C LYS A 329 34.13 -7.32 1.84
N ALA A 330 33.60 -7.03 0.64
CA ALA A 330 32.91 -5.78 0.35
C ALA A 330 31.64 -5.61 1.21
N LYS A 331 31.00 -6.72 1.59
CA LYS A 331 29.87 -6.76 2.54
C LYS A 331 30.30 -6.71 4.01
N GLY A 332 31.60 -6.61 4.31
CA GLY A 332 32.14 -6.53 5.67
C GLY A 332 32.08 -7.83 6.46
N ILE A 333 31.80 -8.96 5.80
CA ILE A 333 31.66 -10.29 6.44
C ILE A 333 33.04 -10.92 6.67
N LEU A 334 34.00 -10.60 5.80
CA LEU A 334 35.40 -11.05 5.89
C LEU A 334 36.31 -9.85 6.16
N THR A 335 37.26 -10.02 7.07
CA THR A 335 38.30 -9.02 7.30
C THR A 335 39.32 -9.03 6.15
N GLN A 336 40.07 -7.94 6.01
CA GLN A 336 41.12 -7.81 4.99
C GLN A 336 42.17 -8.93 5.11
N GLU A 337 42.59 -9.27 6.33
CA GLU A 337 43.61 -10.28 6.58
C GLU A 337 43.15 -11.70 6.22
N GLU A 338 41.89 -12.04 6.53
CA GLU A 338 41.30 -13.33 6.17
C GLU A 338 41.11 -13.49 4.66
N PHE A 339 40.73 -12.42 3.98
CA PHE A 339 40.61 -12.40 2.52
C PHE A 339 41.98 -12.60 1.86
N ASP A 340 43.01 -11.88 2.31
CA ASP A 340 44.35 -11.95 1.71
C ASP A 340 45.00 -13.33 1.94
N ALA A 341 44.80 -13.92 3.12
CA ALA A 341 45.26 -15.29 3.42
C ALA A 341 44.60 -16.34 2.51
N LYS A 342 43.27 -16.25 2.30
CA LYS A 342 42.53 -17.18 1.42
C LYS A 342 42.83 -16.97 -0.05
N LYS A 343 43.04 -15.73 -0.48
CA LYS A 343 43.47 -15.40 -1.84
C LYS A 343 44.83 -16.01 -2.17
N ALA A 344 45.79 -15.94 -1.25
CA ALA A 344 47.11 -16.54 -1.44
C ALA A 344 47.06 -18.07 -1.53
N GLU A 345 46.18 -18.74 -0.75
CA GLU A 345 45.98 -20.19 -0.80
C GLU A 345 45.37 -20.64 -2.15
N LEU A 346 44.40 -19.88 -2.65
CA LEU A 346 43.72 -20.18 -3.92
C LEU A 346 44.62 -19.95 -5.13
N LEU A 347 45.42 -18.88 -5.14
CA LEU A 347 46.37 -18.63 -6.23
C LEU A 347 47.47 -19.68 -6.31
N LYS A 348 47.89 -20.29 -5.19
CA LYS A 348 48.84 -21.42 -5.19
C LYS A 348 48.28 -22.69 -5.81
N LYS A 349 46.95 -22.84 -5.89
CA LYS A 349 46.30 -23.97 -6.58
C LYS A 349 46.23 -23.78 -8.09
N LEU A 350 46.63 -22.62 -8.60
CA LEU A 350 46.61 -22.24 -10.01
C LEU A 350 48.00 -22.32 -10.68
N VAL A 351 49.07 -22.56 -9.91
CA VAL A 351 50.48 -22.58 -10.33
C VAL A 351 51.05 -23.98 -10.24
#